data_AF-A0A1F6R303-F1
#
_entry.id   AF-A0A1F6R303-F1
#
_cell.length_a   1.000
_cell.length_b   1.000
_cell.length_c   1.000
_cell.angle_alpha   90.00
_cell.angle_beta   90.00
_cell.angle_gamma   90.00
#
_symmetry.space_group_name_H-M   'P 1'
#
loop_
_entity.id
_entity.type
_entity.pdbx_description
1 polymer ?
#
loop_
_entity_poly.entity_id
_entity_poly.type
_entity_poly.pdbx_seq_one_letter_code
_entity_poly.pdbx_strand_id
1 'polypeptide(L)'
;MFNGHQLDVGEEYCLINFAREDTEWPASVNTLGCGTVNEYGDVHIMGNYAYITLGYDTTPDSGSTSGYKIWLVKEADLNEAHDELVLWNPAEILFEYALIS
;
A
#
# COMPACT_ATOMS: atom_id res chain seq x y z
N MET A 1 -9.53 -7.60 -1.82
CA MET A 1 -10.35 -6.62 -2.56
C MET A 1 -10.49 -5.39 -1.68
N PHE A 2 -10.15 -4.21 -2.20
CA PHE A 2 -10.28 -2.92 -1.51
C PHE A 2 -11.23 -2.00 -2.29
N ASN A 3 -12.11 -1.31 -1.57
CA ASN A 3 -12.98 -0.28 -2.11
C ASN A 3 -12.66 1.03 -1.40
N GLY A 4 -12.15 2.00 -2.14
CA GLY A 4 -11.93 3.36 -1.66
C GLY A 4 -13.02 4.29 -2.17
N HIS A 5 -13.27 5.36 -1.42
CA HIS A 5 -14.30 6.36 -1.70
C HIS A 5 -13.74 7.77 -1.41
N GLN A 6 -14.35 8.79 -2.01
CA GLN A 6 -13.97 10.20 -1.84
C GLN A 6 -12.52 10.51 -2.26
N LEU A 7 -12.04 9.82 -3.28
CA LEU A 7 -10.72 10.04 -3.86
C LEU A 7 -10.78 11.03 -5.02
N ASP A 8 -9.61 11.53 -5.42
CA ASP A 8 -9.46 12.43 -6.56
C ASP A 8 -9.82 11.71 -7.88
N VAL A 9 -10.87 12.17 -8.56
CA VAL A 9 -11.39 11.57 -9.80
C VAL A 9 -10.32 11.58 -10.90
N GLY A 10 -10.11 10.43 -11.55
CA GLY A 10 -9.16 10.27 -12.64
C GLY A 10 -7.72 9.98 -12.21
N GLU A 11 -7.42 10.11 -10.92
CA GLU A 11 -6.12 9.70 -10.37
C GLU A 11 -6.04 8.17 -10.21
N GLU A 12 -4.82 7.65 -10.26
CA GLU A 12 -4.54 6.24 -9.98
C GLU A 12 -3.99 6.08 -8.56
N TYR A 13 -4.58 5.16 -7.81
CA TYR A 13 -4.15 4.83 -6.46
C TYR A 13 -3.70 3.37 -6.40
N CYS A 14 -2.63 3.14 -5.65
CA CYS A 14 -2.05 1.83 -5.42
C CYS A 14 -2.14 1.44 -3.95
N LEU A 15 -2.52 0.18 -3.71
CA LEU A 15 -2.48 -0.43 -2.39
C LEU A 15 -1.09 -1.03 -2.20
N ILE A 16 -0.36 -0.59 -1.19
CA ILE A 16 1.01 -1.04 -0.90
C ILE A 16 1.08 -1.71 0.47
N ASN A 17 1.99 -2.67 0.61
CA ASN A 17 2.48 -3.12 1.91
C ASN A 17 3.84 -2.45 2.18
N PHE A 18 3.92 -1.72 3.29
CA PHE A 18 5.10 -0.96 3.69
C PHE A 18 5.49 -1.28 5.14
N ALA A 19 6.75 -1.69 5.35
CA ALA A 19 7.31 -1.92 6.69
C ALA A 19 7.94 -0.64 7.22
N ARG A 20 7.37 -0.06 8.28
CA ARG A 20 7.88 1.17 8.90
C ARG A 20 8.92 0.89 9.99
N GLU A 21 9.85 -0.02 9.74
CA GLU A 21 11.01 -0.21 10.61
C GLU A 21 12.26 0.23 9.84
N ASP A 22 12.56 1.53 9.97
CA ASP A 22 13.86 2.16 9.67
C ASP A 22 14.37 2.18 8.21
N THR A 23 13.52 2.43 7.22
CA THR A 23 13.90 2.38 5.80
C THR A 23 14.67 3.61 5.29
N GLU A 24 15.81 3.33 4.65
CA GLU A 24 16.46 4.20 3.65
C GLU A 24 15.43 4.75 2.63
N TRP A 25 15.75 5.90 2.04
CA TRP A 25 14.91 6.57 1.05
C TRP A 25 15.59 6.57 -0.33
N PRO A 26 14.89 6.22 -1.42
CA PRO A 26 13.50 5.76 -1.52
C PRO A 26 13.20 4.46 -0.75
N ALA A 27 11.96 4.30 -0.30
CA ALA A 27 11.60 3.19 0.58
C ALA A 27 10.99 2.03 -0.21
N SER A 28 11.55 0.82 -0.08
CA SER A 28 11.02 -0.34 -0.78
C SER A 28 9.62 -0.73 -0.29
N VAL A 29 8.72 -1.04 -1.23
CA VAL A 29 7.34 -1.40 -0.97
C VAL A 29 6.94 -2.61 -1.81
N ASN A 30 5.87 -3.30 -1.40
CA ASN A 30 5.21 -4.27 -2.25
C ASN A 30 3.88 -3.70 -2.73
N THR A 31 3.74 -3.43 -4.02
CA THR A 31 2.46 -3.03 -4.61
C THR A 31 1.55 -4.24 -4.76
N LEU A 32 0.43 -4.19 -4.06
CA LEU A 32 -0.57 -5.26 -4.02
C LEU A 32 -1.53 -5.17 -5.21
N GLY A 33 -1.74 -3.96 -5.73
CA GLY A 33 -2.53 -3.65 -6.91
C GLY A 33 -2.87 -2.16 -7.00
N CYS A 34 -3.24 -1.69 -8.19
CA CYS A 34 -3.64 -0.30 -8.43
C CYS A 34 -5.03 -0.22 -9.08
N GLY A 35 -5.61 0.96 -9.07
CA GLY A 35 -6.85 1.25 -9.79
C GLY A 35 -7.08 2.74 -9.97
N THR A 36 -7.73 3.09 -11.08
CA THR A 36 -8.13 4.46 -11.38
C THR A 36 -9.45 4.81 -10.71
N VAL A 37 -9.52 5.99 -10.11
CA VAL A 37 -10.73 6.52 -9.47
C VAL A 37 -11.75 6.92 -10.53
N ASN A 38 -12.99 6.43 -10.39
CA ASN A 38 -14.08 6.74 -11.30
C ASN A 38 -14.68 8.14 -11.07
N GLU A 39 -15.67 8.53 -11.88
CA GLU A 39 -16.35 9.84 -11.80
C GLU A 39 -17.07 10.10 -10.46
N TYR A 40 -17.30 9.07 -9.64
CA TYR A 40 -17.95 9.17 -8.34
C TYR A 40 -16.94 9.30 -7.18
N GLY A 41 -15.64 9.31 -7.47
CA GLY A 41 -14.60 9.33 -6.44
C GLY A 41 -14.34 7.95 -5.82
N ASP A 42 -14.76 6.87 -6.49
CA ASP A 42 -14.60 5.50 -6.02
C ASP A 42 -13.48 4.78 -6.76
N VAL A 43 -12.70 3.97 -6.05
CA VAL A 43 -11.72 3.05 -6.63
C VAL A 43 -11.98 1.62 -6.21
N HIS A 44 -11.84 0.70 -7.16
CA HIS A 44 -11.94 -0.73 -6.90
C HIS A 44 -10.61 -1.40 -7.23
N ILE A 45 -9.88 -1.84 -6.19
CA ILE A 45 -8.56 -2.45 -6.35
C ILE A 45 -8.66 -3.95 -6.05
N MET A 46 -8.44 -4.75 -7.08
CA MET A 46 -8.31 -6.20 -6.99
C MET A 46 -6.83 -6.55 -6.88
N GLY A 47 -6.32 -6.57 -5.64
CA GLY A 47 -4.98 -7.06 -5.41
C GLY A 47 -4.86 -8.55 -5.70
N ASN A 48 -3.85 -8.93 -6.48
CA ASN A 48 -3.47 -10.33 -6.73
C ASN A 48 -2.04 -10.54 -6.25
N TYR A 49 -1.86 -10.45 -4.93
CA TYR A 49 -0.57 -10.64 -4.30
C TYR A 49 -0.64 -11.84 -3.37
N ALA A 50 0.22 -12.83 -3.58
CA ALA A 50 0.24 -14.02 -2.73
C ALA A 50 0.81 -13.61 -1.36
N TYR A 51 0.03 -13.88 -0.30
CA TYR A 51 0.40 -13.51 1.07
C TYR A 51 1.77 -14.06 1.49
N ILE A 52 2.15 -15.23 0.98
CA ILE A 52 3.45 -15.87 1.20
C ILE A 52 4.64 -15.05 0.65
N THR A 53 4.41 -14.22 -0.36
CA THR A 53 5.45 -13.42 -1.01
C THR A 53 5.74 -12.11 -0.26
N LEU A 54 4.87 -11.71 0.66
CA LEU A 54 5.04 -10.48 1.45
C LEU A 54 6.11 -10.62 2.54
N GLY A 55 6.75 -11.79 2.66
CA GLY A 55 7.86 -12.01 3.58
C GLY A 55 7.47 -11.90 5.05
N TYR A 56 6.16 -11.99 5.37
CA TYR A 56 5.69 -11.98 6.75
C TYR A 56 6.38 -13.10 7.52
N ASP A 57 7.08 -12.74 8.58
CA ASP A 57 7.48 -13.73 9.57
C ASP A 57 6.21 -14.15 10.32
N THR A 58 5.60 -15.22 9.83
CA THR A 58 4.40 -15.86 10.39
C THR A 58 4.75 -16.93 11.42
N THR A 59 6.04 -17.04 11.81
CA THR A 59 6.48 -18.05 12.75
C THR A 59 5.75 -17.86 14.08
N PRO A 60 5.00 -18.85 14.58
CA PRO A 60 4.37 -18.74 15.90
C PRO A 60 5.44 -18.42 16.96
N ASP A 61 5.15 -17.47 17.85
CA ASP A 61 5.99 -17.06 18.99
C ASP A 61 7.32 -16.33 18.67
N SER A 62 7.79 -16.30 17.43
CA SER A 62 8.99 -15.54 17.02
C SER A 62 8.78 -14.61 15.81
N GLY A 63 7.67 -14.78 15.10
CA GLY A 63 7.33 -14.01 13.92
C GLY A 63 6.76 -12.66 14.27
N SER A 64 7.35 -11.62 13.70
CA SER A 64 6.88 -10.25 13.85
C SER A 64 6.19 -9.81 12.56
N THR A 65 4.89 -9.55 12.65
CA THR A 65 4.20 -8.67 11.70
C THR A 65 4.28 -7.20 12.14
N SER A 66 4.98 -6.91 13.24
CA SER A 66 5.13 -5.57 13.78
C SER A 66 5.83 -4.70 12.74
N GLY A 67 5.22 -3.56 12.41
CA GLY A 67 5.78 -2.58 11.47
C GLY A 67 5.21 -2.61 10.06
N TYR A 68 4.68 -3.73 9.56
CA TYR A 68 4.05 -3.77 8.24
C TYR A 68 2.65 -3.17 8.27
N LYS A 69 2.36 -2.25 7.37
CA LYS A 69 1.06 -1.60 7.24
C LYS A 69 0.64 -1.61 5.77
N ILE A 70 -0.67 -1.74 5.55
CA ILE A 70 -1.25 -1.61 4.22
C ILE A 70 -1.71 -0.17 4.03
N TRP A 71 -1.15 0.50 3.04
CA TRP A 71 -1.44 1.90 2.74
C TRP A 71 -2.03 2.06 1.35
N LEU A 72 -2.82 3.12 1.18
CA LEU A 72 -3.28 3.59 -0.11
C LEU A 72 -2.49 4.87 -0.44
N VAL A 73 -1.78 4.84 -1.56
CA VAL A 73 -0.92 5.94 -2.05
C VAL A 73 -1.26 6.28 -3.49
N LYS A 74 -0.91 7.47 -3.96
CA LYS A 74 -1.02 7.81 -5.39
C LYS A 74 0.04 7.04 -6.18
N GLU A 75 -0.28 6.59 -7.38
CA GLU A 75 0.70 5.92 -8.26
C GLU A 75 1.91 6.83 -8.54
N ALA A 76 1.68 8.15 -8.63
CA ALA A 76 2.71 9.16 -8.82
C ALA A 76 3.73 9.26 -7.66
N ASP A 77 3.43 8.70 -6.48
CA ASP A 77 4.38 8.64 -5.36
C ASP A 77 5.31 7.42 -5.43
N LEU A 78 5.07 6.51 -6.39
CA LEU A 78 5.88 5.33 -6.65
C LEU A 78 6.88 5.55 -7.80
N ASN A 79 7.95 4.77 -7.82
CA ASN A 79 8.83 4.69 -8.99
C ASN A 79 8.14 3.96 -10.16
N GLU A 80 8.72 3.97 -11.37
CA GLU A 80 8.13 3.32 -12.56
C GLU A 80 7.89 1.81 -12.40
N ALA A 81 8.64 1.13 -11.53
CA ALA A 81 8.52 -0.30 -11.28
C ALA A 81 7.47 -0.64 -10.19
N HIS A 82 6.92 0.37 -9.51
CA HIS A 82 5.98 0.24 -8.40
C HIS A 82 6.54 -0.58 -7.22
N ASP A 83 7.85 -0.57 -7.01
CA ASP A 83 8.53 -1.29 -5.91
C ASP A 83 9.24 -0.36 -4.92
N GLU A 84 9.20 0.96 -5.16
CA GLU A 84 9.71 1.98 -4.23
C GLU A 84 8.72 3.14 -4.08
N LEU A 85 8.52 3.59 -2.84
CA LEU A 85 7.91 4.88 -2.53
C LEU A 85 9.00 5.96 -2.63
N VAL A 86 8.91 6.81 -3.65
CA VAL A 86 9.92 7.84 -3.98
C VAL A 86 9.57 9.22 -3.45
N LEU A 87 8.29 9.45 -3.10
CA LEU A 87 7.82 10.67 -2.44
C LEU A 87 7.07 10.35 -1.13
N TRP A 88 7.45 11.02 -0.03
CA TRP A 88 6.74 10.94 1.24
C TRP A 88 5.75 12.10 1.33
N ASN A 89 4.49 11.86 0.98
CA ASN A 89 3.42 12.84 1.16
C ASN A 89 2.37 12.37 2.18
N PRO A 90 2.59 12.61 3.49
CA PRO A 90 1.73 12.09 4.54
C PRO A 90 0.32 12.68 4.53
N ALA A 91 0.11 13.81 3.86
CA ALA A 91 -1.22 14.40 3.69
C ALA A 91 -2.07 13.65 2.67
N GLU A 92 -1.46 12.85 1.79
CA GLU A 92 -2.11 12.10 0.72
C GLU A 92 -2.11 10.58 0.96
N ILE A 93 -1.49 10.11 2.04
CA ILE A 93 -1.53 8.72 2.48
C ILE A 93 -2.82 8.49 3.27
N LEU A 94 -3.77 7.76 2.68
CA LEU A 94 -5.16 7.74 3.15
C LEU A 94 -5.54 6.52 4.01
N PHE A 95 -4.63 5.55 4.21
CA PHE A 95 -5.00 4.33 4.91
C PHE A 95 -3.89 3.78 5.81
N GLU A 96 -4.19 3.67 7.10
CA GLU A 96 -3.47 2.83 8.04
C GLU A 96 -4.51 1.86 8.62
N TYR A 97 -4.61 0.65 8.08
CA TYR A 97 -5.34 -0.39 8.79
C TYR A 97 -4.44 -0.89 9.91
N ALA A 98 -4.80 -0.60 11.17
CA ALA A 98 -4.29 -1.36 12.29
C ALA A 98 -4.58 -2.84 11.99
N LEU A 99 -3.52 -3.65 11.80
CA LEU A 99 -3.60 -5.05 11.37
C LEU A 99 -4.77 -5.77 12.04
N ILE A 100 -5.50 -6.57 11.25
CA ILE A 100 -6.59 -7.44 11.71
C ILE A 100 -6.10 -8.17 12.97
N SER A 101 -6.76 -7.92 14.11
CA SER A 101 -6.58 -8.68 15.35
C SER A 101 -7.28 -10.03 15.26
#